data_AF-A0A9E3U8B5-F1
#
_entry.id   AF-A0A9E3U8B5-F1
#
_cell.length_a   1.000
_cell.length_b   1.000
_cell.length_c   1.000
_cell.angle_alpha   90.00
_cell.angle_beta   90.00
_cell.angle_gamma   90.00
#
_symmetry.space_group_name_H-M   'P 1'
#
loop_
_entity.id
_entity.type
_entity.pdbx_description
1 polymer ?
#
loop_
_entity_poly.entity_id
_entity_poly.type
_entity_poly.pdbx_seq_one_letter_code
_entity_poly.pdbx_strand_id
1 'polypeptide(L)'
;MRRNALLIATLFSVGCRGSLSSPRGAQAISEETRSAIQLLCSDIGESACVAACPGERATREHVECLLSLRFGTDPEALEMARALYAGTNAVVGVEVRGSIEGYAGEEVELYPALPVGEHRHHLRWLHSSLVAFDGFVGALGSRTEKTVTFTPRPRGFAFFQTASPAYPSAYCWEGVIAYNIQGPLHGDHREVHETLFHELFHMNDAARSMWSTSALGPLFDSIVERCADEHECLAPFAPHGTVVPDGTYYAFDPRTRDVREYAAELAVRYFLEHETILAGEAARLPPFKCATAENQIAWSRLVDEFFGGVDLSPSCDET
;
A
#
# COMPACT_ATOMS: atom_id res chain seq x y z
N MET A 1 -28.72 5.85 -5.95
CA MET A 1 -27.46 5.92 -6.73
C MET A 1 -26.71 4.63 -6.49
N ARG A 2 -26.56 3.78 -7.52
CA ARG A 2 -25.92 2.46 -7.41
C ARG A 2 -24.42 2.67 -7.21
N ARG A 3 -23.90 2.42 -6.01
CA ARG A 3 -22.46 2.32 -5.78
C ARG A 3 -22.02 0.96 -6.32
N ASN A 4 -21.01 0.97 -7.18
CA ASN A 4 -20.38 -0.25 -7.68
C ASN A 4 -19.86 -1.04 -6.48
N ALA A 5 -20.24 -2.31 -6.38
CA ALA A 5 -19.60 -3.25 -5.48
C ALA A 5 -18.17 -3.46 -6.00
N LEU A 6 -17.22 -2.72 -5.42
CA LEU A 6 -15.79 -2.95 -5.64
C LEU A 6 -15.44 -4.23 -4.88
N LEU A 7 -15.32 -5.34 -5.62
CA LEU A 7 -14.60 -6.51 -5.11
C LEU A 7 -13.24 -6.00 -4.59
N ILE A 8 -12.81 -6.39 -3.40
CA ILE A 8 -11.43 -6.22 -2.96
C ILE A 8 -11.00 -7.55 -2.39
N ALA A 9 -9.81 -7.97 -2.78
CA ALA A 9 -9.26 -9.22 -2.38
C ALA A 9 -7.76 -9.00 -2.27
N THR A 10 -7.34 -8.75 -1.04
CA THR A 10 -5.94 -8.85 -0.64
C THR A 10 -5.81 -10.12 0.18
N LEU A 11 -4.66 -10.75 0.00
CA LEU A 11 -4.29 -11.98 0.65
C LEU A 11 -3.90 -11.76 2.09
N PHE A 12 -4.06 -12.83 2.86
CA PHE A 12 -3.25 -13.15 4.02
C PHE A 12 -1.92 -12.41 3.99
N SER A 13 -1.71 -11.53 4.96
CA SER A 13 -0.37 -11.19 5.40
C SER A 13 0.31 -12.51 5.80
N VAL A 14 0.97 -13.17 4.84
CA VAL A 14 2.20 -13.91 5.08
C VAL A 14 3.11 -12.87 5.70
N GLY A 15 3.10 -12.84 7.03
CA GLY A 15 3.69 -11.74 7.81
C GLY A 15 5.03 -11.35 7.24
N CYS A 16 5.26 -10.04 7.08
CA CYS A 16 6.56 -9.47 6.79
C CYS A 16 7.60 -10.17 7.69
N ARG A 17 8.30 -11.18 7.16
CA ARG A 17 9.27 -11.96 7.94
C ARG A 17 10.57 -11.19 7.93
N GLY A 18 11.12 -10.95 9.12
CA GLY A 18 12.41 -10.29 9.29
C GLY A 18 13.57 -11.11 8.69
N SER A 19 14.44 -10.36 8.00
CA SER A 19 15.70 -10.74 7.34
C SER A 19 16.58 -11.76 8.08
N LEU A 20 17.18 -12.68 7.30
CA LEU A 20 18.33 -13.50 7.68
C LEU A 20 19.63 -12.87 7.14
N SER A 21 20.56 -12.63 8.05
CA SER A 21 21.91 -12.11 7.76
C SER A 21 22.76 -13.08 6.92
N SER A 22 23.55 -12.55 5.99
CA SER A 22 24.56 -13.29 5.22
C SER A 22 25.94 -12.59 5.23
N PRO A 23 27.07 -13.30 5.05
CA PRO A 23 28.40 -12.94 5.53
C PRO A 23 29.25 -12.09 4.55
N ARG A 24 30.35 -11.57 5.09
CA ARG A 24 31.27 -10.57 4.50
C ARG A 24 32.11 -11.10 3.34
N GLY A 25 32.35 -10.26 2.32
CA GLY A 25 33.48 -10.44 1.39
C GLY A 25 33.40 -9.79 0.01
N ALA A 26 33.16 -8.48 -0.10
CA ALA A 26 33.48 -7.59 -1.24
C ALA A 26 33.19 -6.15 -0.78
N GLN A 27 33.72 -5.10 -1.43
CA GLN A 27 33.37 -3.71 -1.12
C GLN A 27 31.84 -3.60 -1.00
N ALA A 28 31.36 -3.26 0.19
CA ALA A 28 29.97 -3.52 0.56
C ALA A 28 29.06 -2.59 -0.25
N ILE A 29 28.42 -3.15 -1.28
CA ILE A 29 27.21 -2.60 -1.89
C ILE A 29 26.25 -2.27 -0.74
N SER A 30 25.76 -1.02 -0.68
CA SER A 30 24.82 -0.63 0.39
C SER A 30 23.59 -1.54 0.36
N GLU A 31 22.97 -1.79 1.50
CA GLU A 31 21.75 -2.61 1.59
C GLU A 31 20.63 -2.09 0.68
N GLU A 32 20.55 -0.76 0.54
CA GLU A 32 19.66 -0.07 -0.39
C GLU A 32 19.99 -0.42 -1.85
N THR A 33 21.27 -0.40 -2.24
CA THR A 33 21.69 -0.76 -3.61
C THR A 33 21.44 -2.24 -3.89
N ARG A 34 21.65 -3.13 -2.91
CA ARG A 34 21.34 -4.56 -3.04
C ARG A 34 19.84 -4.80 -3.24
N SER A 35 19.02 -4.08 -2.49
CA SER A 35 17.55 -4.15 -2.59
C SER A 35 17.06 -3.65 -3.95
N ALA A 36 17.68 -2.59 -4.47
CA ALA A 36 17.38 -2.09 -5.81
C ALA A 36 17.77 -3.10 -6.90
N ILE A 37 18.95 -3.72 -6.81
CA ILE A 37 19.36 -4.80 -7.71
C ILE A 37 18.34 -5.94 -7.67
N GLN A 38 17.93 -6.38 -6.47
CA GLN A 38 16.99 -7.49 -6.33
C GLN A 38 15.68 -7.25 -7.09
N LEU A 39 15.08 -6.07 -6.95
CA LEU A 39 13.80 -5.73 -7.61
C LEU A 39 13.96 -5.47 -9.11
N LEU A 40 15.02 -4.77 -9.51
CA LEU A 40 15.25 -4.39 -10.90
C LEU A 40 15.77 -5.55 -11.75
N CYS A 41 16.20 -6.65 -11.12
CA CYS A 41 16.81 -7.80 -11.78
C CYS A 41 16.13 -9.14 -11.50
N SER A 42 14.97 -9.14 -10.83
CA SER A 42 14.23 -10.34 -10.38
C SER A 42 14.13 -11.46 -11.43
N ASP A 43 13.85 -11.10 -12.68
CA ASP A 43 13.60 -11.98 -13.84
C ASP A 43 14.73 -11.98 -14.88
N ILE A 44 15.65 -11.00 -14.84
CA ILE A 44 16.84 -10.92 -15.72
C ILE A 44 18.00 -11.75 -15.14
N GLY A 45 18.05 -11.87 -13.81
CA GLY A 45 19.11 -12.52 -13.06
C GLY A 45 20.24 -11.56 -12.68
N GLU A 46 20.72 -11.68 -11.44
CA GLU A 46 21.72 -10.77 -10.85
C GLU A 46 23.00 -10.67 -11.69
N SER A 47 23.55 -11.81 -12.13
CA SER A 47 24.79 -11.84 -12.92
C SER A 47 24.68 -11.07 -14.24
N ALA A 48 23.54 -11.18 -14.92
CA ALA A 48 23.30 -10.48 -16.19
C ALA A 48 23.15 -8.98 -15.96
N CYS A 49 22.44 -8.59 -14.90
CA CYS A 49 22.34 -7.20 -14.49
C CYS A 49 23.68 -6.57 -14.12
N VAL A 50 24.49 -7.26 -13.29
CA VAL A 50 25.80 -6.76 -12.87
C VAL A 50 26.74 -6.62 -14.06
N ALA A 51 26.67 -7.53 -15.04
CA ALA A 51 27.44 -7.42 -16.27
C ALA A 51 27.03 -6.21 -17.13
N ALA A 52 25.73 -5.91 -17.22
CA ALA A 52 25.22 -4.76 -17.97
C ALA A 52 25.40 -3.42 -17.24
N CYS A 53 25.28 -3.45 -15.91
CA CYS A 53 25.37 -2.30 -15.02
C CYS A 53 26.29 -2.62 -13.83
N PRO A 54 27.63 -2.42 -13.98
CA PRO A 54 28.59 -2.76 -12.94
C PRO A 54 28.36 -2.02 -11.61
N GLY A 55 28.55 -2.74 -10.50
CA GLY A 55 28.33 -2.32 -9.10
C GLY A 55 29.26 -1.24 -8.55
N GLU A 56 30.30 -0.86 -9.28
CA GLU A 56 31.33 0.10 -8.82
C GLU A 56 30.88 1.56 -8.85
N ARG A 57 29.64 1.81 -9.32
CA ARG A 57 29.03 3.14 -9.43
C ARG A 57 28.43 3.59 -8.10
N ALA A 58 28.21 4.90 -7.95
CA ALA A 58 27.36 5.42 -6.89
C ALA A 58 25.95 4.81 -7.00
N THR A 59 25.26 4.57 -5.87
CA THR A 59 23.93 3.93 -5.82
C THR A 59 22.96 4.51 -6.85
N ARG A 60 22.87 5.84 -6.92
CA ARG A 60 21.97 6.53 -7.86
C ARG A 60 22.30 6.23 -9.32
N GLU A 61 23.57 6.35 -9.72
CA GLU A 61 24.02 6.06 -11.08
C GLU A 61 23.83 4.57 -11.45
N HIS A 62 23.97 3.69 -10.46
CA HIS A 62 23.71 2.27 -10.61
C HIS A 62 22.22 2.02 -10.88
N VAL A 63 21.32 2.57 -10.06
CA VAL A 63 19.87 2.45 -10.26
C VAL A 63 19.44 3.04 -11.60
N GLU A 64 19.97 4.21 -11.99
CA GLU A 64 19.70 4.81 -13.29
C GLU A 64 20.14 3.92 -14.46
N CYS A 65 21.28 3.22 -14.32
CA CYS A 65 21.70 2.22 -15.30
C CYS A 65 20.70 1.06 -15.38
N LEU A 66 20.32 0.49 -14.24
CA LEU A 66 19.37 -0.63 -14.18
C LEU A 66 18.00 -0.27 -14.72
N LEU A 67 17.50 0.94 -14.44
CA LEU A 67 16.27 1.45 -15.04
C LEU A 67 16.40 1.55 -16.57
N SER A 68 17.55 1.99 -17.07
CA SER A 68 17.82 2.06 -18.52
C SER A 68 17.84 0.68 -19.17
N LEU A 69 18.44 -0.31 -18.50
CA LEU A 69 18.41 -1.70 -18.94
C LEU A 69 16.96 -2.22 -19.00
N ARG A 70 16.17 -1.91 -17.97
CA ARG A 70 14.80 -2.41 -17.78
C ARG A 70 13.80 -1.82 -18.75
N PHE A 71 13.83 -0.50 -18.93
CA PHE A 71 12.86 0.26 -19.71
C PHE A 71 13.43 0.74 -21.05
N GLY A 72 14.60 0.26 -21.47
CA GLY A 72 15.29 0.75 -22.68
C GLY A 72 14.51 0.60 -23.99
N THR A 73 13.50 -0.27 -24.02
CA THR A 73 12.60 -0.47 -25.17
C THR A 73 11.44 0.53 -25.20
N ASP A 74 11.22 1.29 -24.11
CA ASP A 74 10.15 2.26 -23.96
C ASP A 74 10.68 3.56 -23.31
N PRO A 75 11.15 4.53 -24.12
CA PRO A 75 11.75 5.76 -23.62
C PRO A 75 10.82 6.59 -22.72
N GLU A 76 9.51 6.57 -22.98
CA GLU A 76 8.52 7.29 -22.18
C GLU A 76 8.36 6.65 -20.80
N ALA A 77 8.25 5.31 -20.74
CA ALA A 77 8.23 4.59 -19.48
C ALA A 77 9.54 4.77 -18.69
N LEU A 78 10.69 4.76 -19.38
CA LEU A 78 12.00 5.02 -18.77
C LEU A 78 12.07 6.40 -18.11
N GLU A 79 11.61 7.44 -18.80
CA GLU A 79 11.56 8.80 -18.25
C GLU A 79 10.70 8.85 -16.99
N MET A 80 9.51 8.24 -17.03
CA MET A 80 8.59 8.20 -15.88
C MET A 80 9.17 7.40 -14.70
N ALA A 81 9.80 6.25 -14.96
CA ALA A 81 10.42 5.44 -13.92
C ALA A 81 11.61 6.17 -13.25
N ARG A 82 12.41 6.90 -14.04
CA ARG A 82 13.48 7.76 -13.52
C ARG A 82 12.93 8.94 -12.72
N ALA A 83 11.86 9.59 -13.19
CA ALA A 83 11.22 10.68 -12.47
C ALA A 83 10.66 10.21 -11.11
N LEU A 84 10.00 9.04 -11.09
CA LEU A 84 9.53 8.41 -9.86
C LEU A 84 10.70 8.16 -8.90
N TYR A 85 11.77 7.49 -9.35
CA TYR A 85 12.93 7.24 -8.50
C TYR A 85 13.59 8.55 -8.02
N ALA A 86 13.77 9.53 -8.88
CA ALA A 86 14.38 10.80 -8.51
C ALA A 86 13.56 11.61 -7.50
N GLY A 87 12.23 11.51 -7.54
CA GLY A 87 11.31 12.22 -6.65
C GLY A 87 11.07 11.51 -5.32
N THR A 88 11.06 10.17 -5.31
CA THR A 88 10.59 9.39 -4.16
C THR A 88 11.61 8.38 -3.61
N ASN A 89 12.72 8.16 -4.32
CA ASN A 89 13.68 7.06 -4.12
C ASN A 89 13.09 5.63 -4.24
N ALA A 90 11.82 5.48 -4.62
CA ALA A 90 11.24 4.17 -4.87
C ALA A 90 11.71 3.63 -6.22
N VAL A 91 12.23 2.40 -6.23
CA VAL A 91 12.63 1.72 -7.47
C VAL A 91 11.44 1.03 -8.13
N VAL A 92 11.48 0.91 -9.47
CA VAL A 92 10.42 0.24 -10.23
C VAL A 92 10.96 -1.02 -10.89
N GLY A 93 10.72 -2.16 -10.23
CA GLY A 93 11.09 -3.49 -10.69
C GLY A 93 9.89 -4.32 -11.14
N VAL A 94 10.10 -5.63 -11.19
CA VAL A 94 9.03 -6.61 -11.42
C VAL A 94 9.07 -7.68 -10.32
N GLU A 95 7.94 -8.31 -10.08
CA GLU A 95 7.88 -9.52 -9.27
C GLU A 95 8.50 -10.70 -10.04
N VAL A 96 8.98 -11.71 -9.32
CA VAL A 96 9.40 -12.98 -9.91
C VAL A 96 8.19 -13.78 -10.39
N ARG A 97 8.41 -14.67 -11.36
CA ARG A 97 7.40 -15.68 -11.68
C ARG A 97 7.18 -16.57 -10.45
N GLY A 98 5.93 -16.76 -10.07
CA GLY A 98 5.58 -17.56 -8.91
C GLY A 98 4.09 -17.79 -8.80
N SER A 99 3.66 -18.23 -7.63
CA SER A 99 2.26 -18.30 -7.27
C SER A 99 2.08 -17.85 -5.83
N ILE A 100 0.89 -17.33 -5.56
CA ILE A 100 0.41 -17.00 -4.23
C ILE A 100 -0.92 -17.72 -4.02
N GLU A 101 -1.28 -17.96 -2.77
CA GLU A 101 -2.66 -18.28 -2.45
C GLU A 101 -3.54 -17.10 -2.90
N GLY A 102 -4.79 -17.31 -3.23
CA GLY A 102 -5.74 -16.32 -3.71
C GLY A 102 -6.83 -16.12 -2.68
N TYR A 103 -7.78 -15.26 -3.00
CA TYR A 103 -8.76 -14.79 -2.02
C TYR A 103 -9.80 -15.84 -1.61
N ALA A 104 -10.15 -16.77 -2.50
CA ALA A 104 -10.96 -17.93 -2.18
C ALA A 104 -10.10 -19.18 -1.87
N GLY A 105 -8.81 -18.99 -1.57
CA GLY A 105 -7.84 -20.06 -1.31
C GLY A 105 -7.33 -20.76 -2.58
N GLU A 106 -7.65 -20.23 -3.76
CA GLU A 106 -7.16 -20.72 -5.05
C GLU A 106 -5.71 -20.33 -5.28
N GLU A 107 -4.92 -21.11 -6.03
CA GLU A 107 -3.57 -20.66 -6.39
C GLU A 107 -3.64 -19.64 -7.55
N VAL A 108 -3.05 -18.47 -7.37
CA VAL A 108 -2.96 -17.39 -8.37
C VAL A 108 -1.53 -17.31 -8.87
N GLU A 109 -1.34 -17.56 -10.16
CA GLU A 109 -0.03 -17.44 -10.82
C GLU A 109 0.33 -15.98 -11.11
N LEU A 110 1.57 -15.63 -10.79
CA LEU A 110 2.17 -14.32 -10.98
C LEU A 110 3.18 -14.35 -12.14
N TYR A 111 3.08 -13.34 -13.00
CA TYR A 111 3.96 -13.15 -14.14
C TYR A 111 4.64 -11.78 -14.03
N PRO A 112 5.99 -11.72 -14.16
CA PRO A 112 6.69 -10.45 -14.28
C PRO A 112 6.08 -9.59 -15.39
N ALA A 113 5.75 -8.34 -15.09
CA ALA A 113 5.18 -7.43 -16.07
C ALA A 113 5.68 -6.01 -15.85
N LEU A 114 6.09 -5.32 -16.91
CA LEU A 114 6.52 -3.92 -16.82
C LEU A 114 5.36 -2.97 -17.16
N PRO A 115 5.26 -1.80 -16.49
CA PRO A 115 4.29 -0.78 -16.82
C PRO A 115 4.72 0.05 -18.06
N VAL A 116 4.73 -0.61 -19.23
CA VAL A 116 5.13 -0.04 -20.54
C VAL A 116 3.94 0.06 -21.49
N GLY A 117 4.12 0.75 -22.63
CA GLY A 117 3.09 0.88 -23.64
C GLY A 117 1.81 1.54 -23.10
N GLU A 118 0.70 0.81 -23.14
CA GLU A 118 -0.59 1.29 -22.63
C GLU A 118 -0.63 1.39 -21.10
N HIS A 119 0.23 0.65 -20.38
CA HIS A 119 0.29 0.59 -18.92
C HIS A 119 1.18 1.68 -18.27
N ARG A 120 1.79 2.58 -19.07
CA ARG A 120 2.64 3.67 -18.55
C ARG A 120 1.93 4.58 -17.55
N HIS A 121 0.61 4.68 -17.66
CA HIS A 121 -0.19 5.53 -16.79
C HIS A 121 -0.08 5.13 -15.31
N HIS A 122 0.18 3.85 -14.99
CA HIS A 122 0.44 3.41 -13.61
C HIS A 122 1.65 4.12 -13.01
N LEU A 123 2.76 4.30 -13.76
CA LEU A 123 3.93 5.03 -13.25
C LEU A 123 3.59 6.47 -12.84
N ARG A 124 2.72 7.14 -13.62
CA ARG A 124 2.24 8.48 -13.28
C ARG A 124 1.39 8.47 -12.03
N TRP A 125 0.46 7.51 -11.92
CA TRP A 125 -0.42 7.37 -10.76
C TRP A 125 0.34 7.04 -9.48
N LEU A 126 1.34 6.17 -9.55
CA LEU A 126 2.22 5.88 -8.42
C LEU A 126 2.98 7.13 -7.99
N HIS A 127 3.60 7.84 -8.93
CA HIS A 127 4.37 9.05 -8.61
C HIS A 127 3.50 10.14 -7.98
N SER A 128 2.34 10.46 -8.58
CA SER A 128 1.43 11.47 -8.00
C SER A 128 0.92 11.07 -6.63
N SER A 129 0.65 9.77 -6.41
CA SER A 129 0.21 9.27 -5.11
C SER A 129 1.27 9.46 -4.02
N LEU A 130 2.51 9.06 -4.29
CA LEU A 130 3.60 9.20 -3.31
C LEU A 130 3.89 10.67 -2.99
N VAL A 131 3.84 11.57 -3.98
CA VAL A 131 3.98 13.01 -3.76
C VAL A 131 2.85 13.55 -2.87
N ALA A 132 1.61 13.12 -3.11
CA ALA A 132 0.47 13.51 -2.29
C ALA A 132 0.60 12.98 -0.85
N PHE A 133 1.06 11.74 -0.65
CA PHE A 133 1.30 11.19 0.68
C PHE A 133 2.40 11.93 1.45
N ASP A 134 3.49 12.31 0.78
CA ASP A 134 4.54 13.14 1.38
C ASP A 134 3.98 14.50 1.81
N GLY A 135 3.21 15.15 0.93
CA GLY A 135 2.55 16.42 1.24
C GLY A 135 1.57 16.30 2.40
N PHE A 136 0.81 15.21 2.45
CA PHE A 136 -0.11 14.88 3.52
C PHE A 136 0.59 14.72 4.87
N VAL A 137 1.58 13.83 4.95
CA VAL A 137 2.35 13.59 6.19
C VAL A 137 3.08 14.86 6.64
N GLY A 138 3.65 15.61 5.70
CA GLY A 138 4.29 16.91 5.99
C GLY A 138 3.31 17.94 6.55
N ALA A 139 2.10 18.02 6.00
CA ALA A 139 1.05 18.90 6.49
C ALA A 139 0.60 18.53 7.91
N LEU A 140 0.46 17.24 8.23
CA LEU A 140 0.16 16.79 9.59
C LEU A 140 1.31 17.13 10.55
N GLY A 141 2.56 16.85 10.17
CA GLY A 141 3.73 17.15 10.98
C GLY A 141 3.87 18.63 11.32
N SER A 142 3.41 19.54 10.45
CA SER A 142 3.40 20.97 10.73
C SER A 142 2.38 21.43 11.80
N ARG A 143 1.49 20.53 12.24
CA ARG A 143 0.38 20.81 13.18
C ARG A 143 0.57 20.19 14.56
N THR A 144 1.69 19.52 14.81
CA THR A 144 1.95 18.84 16.07
C THR A 144 3.44 18.89 16.43
N GLU A 145 3.71 18.90 17.74
CA GLU A 145 5.07 18.73 18.27
C GLU A 145 5.42 17.24 18.44
N LYS A 146 4.44 16.33 18.32
CA LYS A 146 4.68 14.89 18.32
C LYS A 146 5.15 14.45 16.94
N THR A 147 6.03 13.46 16.89
CA THR A 147 6.45 12.87 15.62
C THR A 147 5.28 12.15 14.94
N VAL A 148 4.98 12.51 13.70
CA VAL A 148 4.17 11.67 12.79
C VAL A 148 5.04 10.48 12.39
N THR A 149 4.60 9.27 12.70
CA THR A 149 5.42 8.07 12.55
C THR A 149 5.11 7.26 11.29
N PHE A 150 3.98 7.56 10.65
CA PHE A 150 3.62 6.97 9.36
C PHE A 150 4.66 7.32 8.29
N THR A 151 5.23 6.30 7.67
CA THR A 151 6.18 6.43 6.56
C THR A 151 5.42 6.31 5.24
N PRO A 152 5.35 7.39 4.43
CA PRO A 152 4.53 7.44 3.22
C PRO A 152 5.19 6.83 1.97
N ARG A 153 6.37 6.20 2.10
CA ARG A 153 7.19 5.75 0.96
C ARG A 153 7.54 4.27 1.05
N PRO A 154 7.29 3.48 0.00
CA PRO A 154 7.91 2.17 -0.14
C PRO A 154 9.38 2.33 -0.60
N ARG A 155 10.18 1.29 -0.41
CA ARG A 155 11.49 1.11 -1.04
C ARG A 155 11.37 0.89 -2.55
N GLY A 156 10.27 0.29 -3.00
CA GLY A 156 10.04 0.07 -4.42
C GLY A 156 8.74 -0.65 -4.74
N PHE A 157 8.53 -0.84 -6.03
CA PHE A 157 7.41 -1.55 -6.61
C PHE A 157 7.90 -2.78 -7.39
N ALA A 158 7.20 -3.89 -7.22
CA ALA A 158 7.40 -5.12 -7.96
C ALA A 158 6.18 -5.36 -8.86
N PHE A 159 6.25 -4.91 -10.10
CA PHE A 159 5.13 -5.05 -11.01
C PHE A 159 4.94 -6.49 -11.50
N PHE A 160 3.69 -6.92 -11.57
CA PHE A 160 3.30 -8.23 -12.07
C PHE A 160 1.96 -8.18 -12.79
N GLN A 161 1.59 -9.29 -13.42
CA GLN A 161 0.24 -9.54 -13.91
C GLN A 161 -0.16 -10.99 -13.59
N THR A 162 -1.46 -11.25 -13.65
CA THR A 162 -2.06 -12.58 -13.54
C THR A 162 -2.48 -13.09 -14.92
N ALA A 163 -2.80 -14.38 -15.05
CA ALA A 163 -3.23 -14.96 -16.34
C ALA A 163 -4.51 -14.31 -16.92
N SER A 164 -5.34 -13.76 -16.05
CA SER A 164 -6.49 -12.90 -16.35
C SER A 164 -6.58 -11.80 -15.30
N PRO A 165 -7.21 -10.65 -15.56
CA PRO A 165 -7.45 -9.61 -14.55
C PRO A 165 -8.09 -10.24 -13.30
N ALA A 166 -7.35 -10.22 -12.20
CA ALA A 166 -7.71 -10.94 -10.99
C ALA A 166 -7.04 -10.30 -9.78
N TYR A 167 -7.54 -10.67 -8.61
CA TYR A 167 -6.91 -10.31 -7.35
C TYR A 167 -5.68 -11.16 -7.07
N PRO A 168 -4.72 -10.65 -6.27
CA PRO A 168 -4.74 -9.32 -5.66
C PRO A 168 -4.44 -8.18 -6.65
N SER A 169 -4.93 -6.98 -6.34
CA SER A 169 -4.51 -5.76 -7.06
C SER A 169 -3.13 -5.33 -6.62
N ALA A 170 -2.84 -5.44 -5.31
CA ALA A 170 -1.52 -5.23 -4.75
C ALA A 170 -1.33 -6.11 -3.51
N TYR A 171 -0.09 -6.26 -3.06
CA TYR A 171 0.26 -6.77 -1.74
C TYR A 171 1.63 -6.20 -1.36
N CYS A 172 2.06 -6.33 -0.11
CA CYS A 172 3.34 -5.80 0.33
C CYS A 172 4.20 -6.77 1.16
N TRP A 173 5.51 -6.56 1.11
CA TRP A 173 6.49 -7.23 1.96
C TRP A 173 7.73 -6.36 2.12
N GLU A 174 8.31 -6.33 3.32
CA GLU A 174 9.61 -5.71 3.59
C GLU A 174 9.78 -4.29 2.99
N GLY A 175 8.76 -3.44 2.91
CA GLY A 175 8.91 -2.12 2.27
C GLY A 175 8.76 -2.12 0.74
N VAL A 176 8.31 -3.20 0.12
CA VAL A 176 8.01 -3.32 -1.31
C VAL A 176 6.51 -3.53 -1.48
N ILE A 177 5.93 -2.89 -2.50
CA ILE A 177 4.55 -3.15 -2.93
C ILE A 177 4.61 -3.92 -4.25
N ALA A 178 4.13 -5.17 -4.27
CA ALA A 178 3.81 -5.83 -5.53
C ALA A 178 2.55 -5.21 -6.10
N TYR A 179 2.59 -4.89 -7.39
CA TYR A 179 1.55 -4.14 -8.06
C TYR A 179 1.09 -4.90 -9.30
N ASN A 180 -0.17 -5.34 -9.31
CA ASN A 180 -0.76 -5.98 -10.47
C ASN A 180 -1.12 -4.93 -11.52
N ILE A 181 -0.46 -4.91 -12.68
CA ILE A 181 -0.80 -3.96 -13.76
C ILE A 181 -2.22 -4.16 -14.32
N GLN A 182 -2.84 -5.30 -14.03
CA GLN A 182 -4.22 -5.64 -14.38
C GLN A 182 -5.09 -5.85 -13.13
N GLY A 183 -4.65 -5.29 -12.00
CA GLY A 183 -5.36 -5.30 -10.74
C GLY A 183 -6.75 -4.69 -10.88
N PRO A 184 -7.82 -5.37 -10.42
CA PRO A 184 -9.18 -4.84 -10.52
C PRO A 184 -9.43 -3.48 -9.84
N LEU A 185 -8.58 -3.08 -8.89
CA LEU A 185 -8.63 -1.78 -8.19
C LEU A 185 -7.74 -0.72 -8.82
N HIS A 186 -7.23 -0.98 -10.01
CA HIS A 186 -6.39 -0.04 -10.74
C HIS A 186 -7.15 0.54 -11.94
N GLY A 187 -8.45 0.78 -11.78
CA GLY A 187 -9.31 1.34 -12.82
C GLY A 187 -9.07 2.84 -13.04
N ASP A 188 -8.73 3.57 -11.98
CA ASP A 188 -8.33 4.97 -12.07
C ASP A 188 -7.28 5.38 -11.02
N HIS A 189 -6.86 6.64 -11.08
CA HIS A 189 -5.89 7.20 -10.15
C HIS A 189 -6.34 7.12 -8.69
N ARG A 190 -7.62 7.38 -8.39
CA ARG A 190 -8.14 7.41 -7.01
C ARG A 190 -8.12 6.01 -6.39
N GLU A 191 -8.53 4.99 -7.15
CA GLU A 191 -8.51 3.61 -6.66
C GLU A 191 -7.07 3.12 -6.40
N VAL A 192 -6.13 3.49 -7.28
CA VAL A 192 -4.68 3.24 -7.03
C VAL A 192 -4.20 3.99 -5.80
N HIS A 193 -4.62 5.24 -5.63
CA HIS A 193 -4.24 6.08 -4.51
C HIS A 193 -4.67 5.45 -3.17
N GLU A 194 -5.90 4.97 -3.08
CA GLU A 194 -6.42 4.29 -1.90
C GLU A 194 -5.70 2.94 -1.67
N THR A 195 -5.52 2.14 -2.72
CA THR A 195 -4.80 0.86 -2.66
C THR A 195 -3.38 1.03 -2.14
N LEU A 196 -2.65 2.04 -2.60
CA LEU A 196 -1.28 2.29 -2.13
C LEU A 196 -1.22 2.71 -0.67
N PHE A 197 -2.15 3.54 -0.22
CA PHE A 197 -2.18 3.96 1.19
C PHE A 197 -2.51 2.79 2.11
N HIS A 198 -3.41 1.91 1.67
CA HIS A 198 -3.73 0.64 2.32
C HIS A 198 -2.47 -0.24 2.48
N GLU A 199 -1.75 -0.51 1.39
CA GLU A 199 -0.52 -1.32 1.45
C GLU A 199 0.61 -0.66 2.26
N LEU A 200 0.73 0.67 2.18
CA LEU A 200 1.66 1.41 3.04
C LEU A 200 1.32 1.26 4.51
N PHE A 201 0.03 1.23 4.87
CA PHE A 201 -0.38 1.02 6.24
C PHE A 201 0.07 -0.37 6.75
N HIS A 202 -0.14 -1.44 5.98
CA HIS A 202 0.32 -2.78 6.37
C HIS A 202 1.82 -2.82 6.70
N MET A 203 2.65 -2.13 5.91
CA MET A 203 4.08 -2.03 6.19
C MET A 203 4.40 -1.22 7.46
N ASN A 204 3.66 -0.13 7.71
CA ASN A 204 3.80 0.67 8.92
C ASN A 204 3.34 -0.09 10.17
N ASP A 205 2.26 -0.86 10.07
CA ASP A 205 1.75 -1.71 11.14
C ASP A 205 2.75 -2.83 11.48
N ALA A 206 3.33 -3.47 10.45
CA ALA A 206 4.38 -4.47 10.63
C ALA A 206 5.63 -3.89 11.31
N ALA A 207 6.05 -2.67 10.94
CA ALA A 207 7.15 -1.96 11.60
C ALA A 207 6.87 -1.64 13.08
N ARG A 208 5.59 -1.67 13.49
CA ARG A 208 5.11 -1.53 14.86
C ARG A 208 4.72 -2.85 15.51
N SER A 209 5.33 -3.95 15.07
CA SER A 209 5.09 -5.29 15.62
C SER A 209 3.62 -5.72 15.50
N MET A 210 2.99 -5.41 14.36
CA MET A 210 1.57 -5.68 14.09
C MET A 210 0.68 -4.99 15.12
N TRP A 211 0.89 -3.70 15.31
CA TRP A 211 0.22 -2.86 16.33
C TRP A 211 -1.29 -3.09 16.34
N SER A 212 -1.92 -3.14 15.16
CA SER A 212 -3.37 -3.32 14.95
C SER A 212 -3.92 -4.53 15.70
N THR A 213 -3.18 -5.64 15.73
CA THR A 213 -3.57 -6.87 16.43
C THR A 213 -3.82 -6.61 17.91
N SER A 214 -2.90 -5.87 18.56
CA SER A 214 -2.99 -5.59 19.99
C SER A 214 -3.88 -4.38 20.30
N ALA A 215 -3.82 -3.36 19.46
CA ALA A 215 -4.48 -2.08 19.69
C ALA A 215 -5.94 -2.10 19.28
N LEU A 216 -6.31 -2.84 18.22
CA LEU A 216 -7.67 -2.86 17.68
C LEU A 216 -8.32 -4.24 17.78
N GLY A 217 -7.56 -5.33 17.95
CA GLY A 217 -8.08 -6.71 18.00
C GLY A 217 -9.30 -6.91 18.90
N PRO A 218 -9.22 -6.59 20.21
CA PRO A 218 -10.37 -6.77 21.10
C PRO A 218 -11.62 -5.96 20.71
N LEU A 219 -11.43 -4.80 20.08
CA LEU A 219 -12.53 -3.96 19.60
C LEU A 219 -13.16 -4.59 18.34
N PHE A 220 -12.33 -5.00 17.40
CA PHE A 220 -12.72 -5.69 16.18
C PHE A 220 -13.49 -6.98 16.49
N ASP A 221 -12.95 -7.81 17.38
CA ASP A 221 -13.58 -9.07 17.79
C ASP A 221 -14.96 -8.81 18.42
N SER A 222 -15.11 -7.76 19.23
CA SER A 222 -16.41 -7.40 19.82
C SER A 222 -17.43 -6.95 18.77
N ILE A 223 -17.00 -6.27 17.70
CA ILE A 223 -17.87 -5.89 16.59
C ILE A 223 -18.30 -7.14 15.81
N VAL A 224 -17.34 -8.01 15.47
CA VAL A 224 -17.61 -9.26 14.74
C VAL A 224 -18.49 -10.21 15.55
N GLU A 225 -18.28 -10.33 16.87
CA GLU A 225 -19.13 -11.15 17.74
C GLU A 225 -20.57 -10.62 17.78
N ARG A 226 -20.74 -9.29 17.80
CA ARG A 226 -22.05 -8.64 17.85
C ARG A 226 -22.82 -8.69 16.54
N CYS A 227 -22.11 -8.49 15.43
CA CYS A 227 -22.72 -8.34 14.12
C CYS A 227 -22.63 -9.58 13.23
N ALA A 228 -21.80 -10.57 13.59
CA ALA A 228 -21.44 -11.68 12.70
C ALA A 228 -21.03 -11.15 11.30
N ASP A 229 -21.70 -11.60 10.24
CA ASP A 229 -21.56 -11.17 8.85
C ASP A 229 -22.72 -10.29 8.37
N GLU A 230 -23.59 -9.82 9.28
CA GLU A 230 -24.76 -9.02 8.92
C GLU A 230 -24.37 -7.63 8.41
N HIS A 231 -24.53 -7.42 7.10
CA HIS A 231 -24.14 -6.20 6.39
C HIS A 231 -24.66 -4.92 7.05
N GLU A 232 -25.94 -4.87 7.41
CA GLU A 232 -26.54 -3.68 8.03
C GLU A 232 -25.97 -3.39 9.43
N CYS A 233 -25.60 -4.42 10.19
CA CYS A 233 -24.98 -4.26 11.50
C CYS A 233 -23.53 -3.77 11.38
N LEU A 234 -22.78 -4.26 10.39
CA LEU A 234 -21.39 -3.89 10.16
C LEU A 234 -21.22 -2.48 9.55
N ALA A 235 -22.24 -1.98 8.84
CA ALA A 235 -22.17 -0.72 8.10
C ALA A 235 -21.67 0.51 8.90
N PRO A 236 -22.07 0.74 10.17
CA PRO A 236 -21.57 1.87 10.95
C PRO A 236 -20.09 1.72 11.33
N PHE A 237 -19.57 0.50 11.38
CA PHE A 237 -18.20 0.19 11.79
C PHE A 237 -17.24 0.09 10.61
N ALA A 238 -17.73 -0.03 9.38
CA ALA A 238 -16.92 -0.15 8.18
C ALA A 238 -16.24 1.20 7.85
N PRO A 239 -14.90 1.31 7.92
CA PRO A 239 -14.23 2.58 7.65
C PRO A 239 -14.41 3.04 6.20
N HIS A 240 -14.47 2.07 5.29
CA HIS A 240 -14.64 2.28 3.86
C HIS A 240 -15.79 1.46 3.28
N GLY A 241 -16.32 1.90 2.14
CA GLY A 241 -17.46 1.29 1.46
C GLY A 241 -17.12 0.07 0.60
N THR A 242 -15.90 -0.45 0.75
CA THR A 242 -15.41 -1.61 0.03
C THR A 242 -16.20 -2.87 0.39
N VAL A 243 -16.68 -3.63 -0.61
CA VAL A 243 -17.51 -4.82 -0.39
C VAL A 243 -17.01 -6.00 -1.21
N VAL A 244 -16.75 -7.13 -0.54
CA VAL A 244 -16.27 -8.36 -1.16
C VAL A 244 -17.39 -9.07 -1.95
N PRO A 245 -17.10 -10.05 -2.84
CA PRO A 245 -18.11 -10.69 -3.69
C PRO A 245 -19.35 -11.25 -2.95
N ASP A 246 -19.20 -11.67 -1.69
CA ASP A 246 -20.29 -12.20 -0.88
C ASP A 246 -21.20 -11.13 -0.25
N GLY A 247 -20.88 -9.84 -0.41
CA GLY A 247 -21.67 -8.72 0.09
C GLY A 247 -21.22 -8.15 1.43
N THR A 248 -20.20 -8.72 2.07
CA THR A 248 -19.64 -8.21 3.33
C THR A 248 -18.67 -7.04 3.09
N TYR A 249 -18.54 -6.13 4.04
CA TYR A 249 -17.49 -5.12 4.00
C TYR A 249 -16.11 -5.78 4.06
N TYR A 250 -15.17 -5.33 3.22
CA TYR A 250 -13.84 -5.94 3.13
C TYR A 250 -13.10 -5.98 4.48
N ALA A 251 -13.20 -4.91 5.26
CA ALA A 251 -12.65 -4.82 6.62
C ALA A 251 -13.16 -5.93 7.58
N PHE A 252 -14.30 -6.56 7.27
CA PHE A 252 -14.97 -7.57 8.09
C PHE A 252 -15.19 -8.89 7.35
N ASP A 253 -14.48 -9.12 6.26
CA ASP A 253 -14.65 -10.33 5.45
C ASP A 253 -14.48 -11.61 6.31
N PRO A 254 -15.49 -12.50 6.34
CA PRO A 254 -15.46 -13.69 7.17
C PRO A 254 -14.37 -14.70 6.78
N ARG A 255 -13.78 -14.60 5.58
CA ARG A 255 -12.68 -15.49 5.14
C ARG A 255 -11.35 -15.12 5.77
N THR A 256 -11.07 -13.83 5.92
CA THR A 256 -9.83 -13.34 6.52
C THR A 256 -9.99 -13.07 8.00
N ARG A 257 -11.12 -12.46 8.42
CA ARG A 257 -11.40 -11.96 9.78
C ARG A 257 -10.18 -11.28 10.39
N ASP A 258 -9.55 -10.44 9.59
CA ASP A 258 -8.24 -9.91 9.89
C ASP A 258 -8.34 -8.44 10.32
N VAL A 259 -8.08 -8.18 11.60
CA VAL A 259 -8.06 -6.82 12.15
C VAL A 259 -7.03 -5.91 11.46
N ARG A 260 -6.00 -6.48 10.81
CA ARG A 260 -5.04 -5.71 10.02
C ARG A 260 -5.72 -5.06 8.81
N GLU A 261 -6.67 -5.75 8.16
CA GLU A 261 -7.44 -5.18 7.06
C GLU A 261 -8.40 -4.10 7.55
N TYR A 262 -9.04 -4.30 8.71
CA TYR A 262 -9.82 -3.25 9.36
C TYR A 262 -8.97 -2.00 9.65
N ALA A 263 -7.76 -2.18 10.16
CA ALA A 263 -6.84 -1.09 10.47
C ALA A 263 -6.34 -0.37 9.21
N ALA A 264 -6.05 -1.10 8.13
CA ALA A 264 -5.66 -0.53 6.85
C ALA A 264 -6.79 0.29 6.21
N GLU A 265 -8.02 -0.22 6.21
CA GLU A 265 -9.19 0.53 5.75
C GLU A 265 -9.47 1.76 6.64
N LEU A 266 -9.21 1.66 7.95
CA LEU A 266 -9.30 2.81 8.87
C LEU A 266 -8.26 3.88 8.53
N ALA A 267 -7.04 3.49 8.17
CA ALA A 267 -5.99 4.40 7.75
C ALA A 267 -6.32 5.09 6.42
N VAL A 268 -6.85 4.35 5.45
CA VAL A 268 -7.38 4.93 4.20
C VAL A 268 -8.48 5.93 4.51
N ARG A 269 -9.42 5.58 5.39
CA ARG A 269 -10.50 6.49 5.78
C ARG A 269 -9.97 7.78 6.43
N TYR A 270 -9.01 7.66 7.33
CA TYR A 270 -8.33 8.81 7.94
C TYR A 270 -7.69 9.70 6.89
N PHE A 271 -6.91 9.11 5.98
CA PHE A 271 -6.23 9.82 4.90
C PHE A 271 -7.22 10.59 4.02
N LEU A 272 -8.27 9.94 3.52
CA LEU A 272 -9.24 10.57 2.62
C LEU A 272 -10.00 11.73 3.27
N GLU A 273 -10.43 11.59 4.53
CA GLU A 273 -11.09 12.67 5.26
C GLU A 273 -10.16 13.88 5.42
N HIS A 274 -8.90 13.63 5.79
CA HIS A 274 -7.94 14.68 6.07
C HIS A 274 -7.39 15.33 4.80
N GLU A 275 -7.20 14.56 3.72
CA GLU A 275 -6.86 15.10 2.39
C GLU A 275 -7.94 16.10 1.93
N THR A 276 -9.22 15.72 2.07
CA THR A 276 -10.36 16.59 1.73
C THR A 276 -10.33 17.89 2.53
N ILE A 277 -10.08 17.80 3.85
CA ILE A 277 -9.99 18.98 4.74
C ILE A 277 -8.78 19.86 4.37
N LEU A 278 -7.63 19.26 4.09
CA LEU A 278 -6.40 19.97 3.70
C LEU A 278 -6.56 20.68 2.36
N ALA A 279 -7.34 20.11 1.44
CA ALA A 279 -7.69 20.73 0.17
C ALA A 279 -8.73 21.87 0.31
N GLY A 280 -9.32 22.06 1.50
CA GLY A 280 -10.41 23.02 1.72
C GLY A 280 -11.72 22.62 1.05
N GLU A 281 -11.88 21.33 0.74
CA GLU A 281 -13.07 20.78 0.13
C GLU A 281 -14.14 20.44 1.18
N ALA A 282 -15.40 20.42 0.74
CA ALA A 282 -16.49 19.98 1.60
C ALA A 282 -16.43 18.46 1.83
N ALA A 283 -16.53 18.05 3.10
CA ALA A 283 -16.60 16.64 3.45
C ALA A 283 -17.80 15.97 2.76
N ARG A 284 -17.56 14.84 2.09
CA ARG A 284 -18.59 14.07 1.39
C ARG A 284 -19.33 13.09 2.31
N LEU A 285 -18.70 12.74 3.42
CA LEU A 285 -19.20 11.83 4.44
C LEU A 285 -19.02 12.48 5.82
N PRO A 286 -19.89 12.17 6.78
CA PRO A 286 -19.66 12.57 8.17
C PRO A 286 -18.35 11.93 8.68
N PRO A 287 -17.65 12.58 9.64
CA PRO A 287 -16.46 12.03 10.27
C PRO A 287 -16.70 10.62 10.80
N PHE A 288 -15.90 9.66 10.35
CA PHE A 288 -16.07 8.25 10.69
C PHE A 288 -16.11 8.01 12.21
N LYS A 289 -15.23 8.71 12.94
CA LYS A 289 -15.10 8.64 14.41
C LYS A 289 -16.40 8.95 15.16
N CYS A 290 -17.36 9.64 14.53
CA CYS A 290 -18.57 10.12 15.19
C CYS A 290 -19.78 9.19 15.01
N ALA A 291 -19.65 8.11 14.24
CA ALA A 291 -20.78 7.20 14.03
C ALA A 291 -21.05 6.29 15.24
N THR A 292 -20.02 5.85 15.96
CA THR A 292 -20.11 4.94 17.11
C THR A 292 -18.99 5.21 18.12
N ALA A 293 -19.17 4.75 19.36
CA ALA A 293 -18.13 4.84 20.38
C ALA A 293 -16.90 3.98 20.00
N GLU A 294 -17.13 2.84 19.36
CA GLU A 294 -16.09 1.96 18.84
C GLU A 294 -15.24 2.67 17.79
N ASN A 295 -15.86 3.38 16.84
CA ASN A 295 -15.14 4.14 15.83
C ASN A 295 -14.29 5.24 16.46
N GLN A 296 -14.82 5.94 17.47
CA GLN A 296 -14.05 6.96 18.20
C GLN A 296 -12.80 6.37 18.86
N ILE A 297 -12.92 5.20 19.47
CA ILE A 297 -11.79 4.49 20.11
C ILE A 297 -10.77 4.05 19.05
N ALA A 298 -11.22 3.40 17.97
CA ALA A 298 -10.34 2.93 16.90
C ALA A 298 -9.58 4.11 16.26
N TRP A 299 -10.30 5.18 15.97
CA TRP A 299 -9.75 6.41 15.39
C TRP A 299 -8.69 7.04 16.28
N SER A 300 -9.00 7.27 17.57
CA SER A 300 -8.04 7.85 18.51
C SER A 300 -6.75 7.03 18.59
N ARG A 301 -6.87 5.70 18.64
CA ARG A 301 -5.71 4.79 18.68
C ARG A 301 -4.84 4.94 17.44
N LEU A 302 -5.45 4.92 16.25
CA LEU A 302 -4.73 5.11 14.98
C LEU A 302 -4.03 6.47 14.92
N VAL A 303 -4.75 7.53 15.28
CA VAL A 303 -4.26 8.92 15.23
C VAL A 303 -3.08 9.13 16.17
N ASP A 304 -3.15 8.59 17.39
CA ASP A 304 -2.08 8.70 18.36
C ASP A 304 -0.81 7.93 17.95
N GLU A 305 -0.97 6.73 17.39
CA GLU A 305 0.17 5.89 17.00
C GLU A 305 0.90 6.43 15.77
N PHE A 306 0.15 6.72 14.70
CA PHE A 306 0.74 6.96 13.37
C PHE A 306 0.80 8.43 12.99
N PHE A 307 -0.15 9.24 13.46
CA PHE A 307 -0.39 10.59 12.94
C PHE A 307 -0.13 11.71 13.95
N GLY A 308 0.66 11.41 14.99
CA GLY A 308 1.14 12.41 15.95
C GLY A 308 0.01 13.08 16.74
N GLY A 309 -1.13 12.41 16.91
CA GLY A 309 -2.29 12.96 17.60
C GLY A 309 -3.10 13.99 16.79
N VAL A 310 -2.80 14.18 15.50
CA VAL A 310 -3.47 15.19 14.67
C VAL A 310 -4.77 14.64 14.12
N ASP A 311 -5.89 15.22 14.56
CA ASP A 311 -7.20 14.98 13.95
C ASP A 311 -7.80 16.31 13.51
N LEU A 312 -7.99 16.45 12.20
CA LEU A 312 -8.51 17.65 11.56
C LEU A 312 -10.02 17.60 11.36
N SER A 313 -10.62 16.42 11.53
CA SER A 313 -12.06 16.25 11.37
C SER A 313 -12.82 16.99 12.47
N PRO A 314 -14.01 17.55 12.16
CA PRO A 314 -14.85 18.22 13.15
C PRO A 314 -15.10 17.39 14.41
N SER A 315 -15.46 18.07 15.49
CA SER A 315 -15.91 17.37 16.70
C SER A 315 -17.26 16.69 16.46
N CYS A 316 -17.56 15.64 17.22
CA CYS A 316 -18.82 14.89 17.05
C CYS A 316 -20.06 15.65 17.53
N ASP A 317 -19.88 16.78 18.20
CA ASP A 317 -20.96 17.68 18.59
C ASP A 317 -21.34 18.66 17.46
N GLU A 318 -20.52 18.75 16.39
CA GLU A 318 -20.70 19.65 15.24
C GLU A 318 -21.28 18.94 14.00
N THR A 319 -21.61 17.65 14.12
CA THR A 319 -22.09 16.77 13.04
C THR A 319 -23.56 16.40 13.21
#